data_AF-A0A0A9DQC6-F1
#
_entry.id   AF-A0A0A9DQC6-F1
#
_cell.length_a   1.000
_cell.length_b   1.000
_cell.length_c   1.000
_cell.angle_alpha   90.00
_cell.angle_beta   90.00
_cell.angle_gamma   90.00
#
_symmetry.space_group_name_H-M   'P 1'
#
loop_
_entity.id
_entity.type
_entity.pdbx_description
1 polymer ?
#
loop_
_entity_poly.entity_id
_entity_poly.type
_entity_poly.pdbx_seq_one_letter_code
_entity_poly.pdbx_strand_id
1 'polypeptide(L)' 'MKTDDDAFVRVDEIQSSVKQLNVSHGLLYGRINSDSGPHRNPESKWYIS' A
#
# COMPACT_ATOMS: atom_id res chain seq x y z
N MET A 1 -7.03 3.41 6.81
CA MET A 1 -6.39 3.62 5.50
C MET A 1 -5.37 4.73 5.65
N LYS A 2 -4.22 4.62 4.99
CA LYS A 2 -3.24 5.70 4.82
C LYS A 2 -2.90 5.75 3.33
N THR A 3 -2.85 6.93 2.75
CA THR A 3 -2.62 7.16 1.31
C THR A 3 -1.95 8.52 1.14
N ASP A 4 -1.30 8.71 -0.01
CA ASP A 4 -0.75 10.01 -0.41
C ASP A 4 -1.89 10.99 -0.75
N ASP A 5 -1.61 12.29 -0.68
CA ASP A 5 -2.57 13.37 -0.94
C ASP A 5 -2.84 13.58 -2.45
N ASP A 6 -2.02 12.98 -3.31
CA ASP A 6 -2.18 12.94 -4.77
C ASP A 6 -2.89 11.67 -5.27
N ALA A 7 -3.44 10.85 -4.37
CA ALA A 7 -4.15 9.63 -4.71
C ALA A 7 -5.68 9.82 -4.76
N PHE A 8 -6.33 9.22 -5.76
CA PHE A 8 -7.79 9.08 -5.80
C PHE A 8 -8.25 7.83 -5.04
N VAL A 9 -9.29 7.96 -4.22
CA VAL A 9 -9.78 6.87 -3.35
C VAL A 9 -11.29 6.69 -3.48
N ARG A 10 -11.73 5.45 -3.76
CA ARG A 10 -13.14 5.04 -3.66
C ARG A 10 -13.43 4.43 -2.29
N VAL A 11 -13.89 5.28 -1.37
CA VAL A 11 -14.09 4.90 0.05
C VAL A 11 -15.20 3.85 0.21
N ASP A 12 -16.25 3.93 -0.59
CA ASP A 12 -17.40 3.02 -0.59
C ASP A 12 -17.01 1.58 -0.96
N GLU A 13 -16.15 1.43 -1.97
CA GLU A 13 -15.64 0.13 -2.40
C GLU A 13 -14.71 -0.47 -1.35
N ILE A 14 -13.83 0.34 -0.74
CA ILE A 14 -12.95 -0.10 0.34
C ILE A 14 -13.78 -0.58 1.54
N GLN A 15 -14.80 0.19 1.95
CA GLN A 15 -15.66 -0.18 3.06
C GLN A 15 -16.39 -1.50 2.78
N SER A 16 -16.93 -1.66 1.57
CA SER A 16 -17.63 -2.88 1.16
C SER A 16 -16.70 -4.09 1.15
N SER A 17 -15.50 -3.93 0.60
CA SER A 17 -14.49 -4.99 0.50
C SER A 17 -13.98 -5.42 1.89
N VAL A 18 -13.67 -4.46 2.76
CA VAL A 18 -13.20 -4.75 4.13
C VAL A 18 -14.27 -5.50 4.94
N LYS A 19 -15.55 -5.14 4.80
CA LYS A 19 -16.65 -5.88 5.45
C LYS A 19 -16.76 -7.32 4.95
N GLN A 20 -16.54 -7.56 3.66
CA GLN A 20 -16.62 -8.89 3.06
C GLN A 20 -15.46 -9.82 3.47
N LEU A 21 -14.28 -9.27 3.75
CA LEU A 21 -13.11 -10.07 4.16
C LEU A 21 -13.29 -10.77 5.53
N ASN A 22 -14.26 -10.35 6.35
CA ASN A 22 -14.66 -10.97 7.62
C ASN A 22 -13.48 -11.31 8.56
N VAL A 23 -12.51 -10.40 8.67
CA VAL A 23 -11.32 -10.58 9.50
C VAL A 23 -11.56 -9.97 10.89
N SER A 24 -11.33 -10.75 11.94
CA SER A 24 -11.53 -10.34 13.34
C SER A 24 -10.27 -9.79 14.03
N HIS A 25 -9.12 -9.87 13.36
CA HIS A 25 -7.81 -9.41 13.85
C HIS A 25 -7.15 -8.49 12.82
N GLY A 26 -5.94 -8.00 13.11
CA GLY A 26 -5.27 -6.97 12.30
C GLY A 26 -5.27 -7.26 10.80
N LEU A 27 -5.68 -6.25 10.01
CA LEU A 27 -5.76 -6.31 8.54
C LEU A 27 -4.67 -5.44 7.92
N LEU A 28 -3.70 -6.07 7.26
CA LEU A 28 -2.78 -5.40 6.33
C LEU A 28 -3.25 -5.68 4.90
N TYR A 29 -3.74 -4.65 4.23
CA TYR A 29 -4.33 -4.77 2.90
C TYR A 29 -3.83 -3.65 1.99
N GLY A 30 -3.46 -4.00 0.76
CA GLY A 30 -2.90 -3.08 -0.22
C GLY A 30 -1.91 -3.79 -1.15
N ARG A 31 -1.14 -3.01 -1.92
CA ARG A 31 -0.08 -3.55 -2.77
C ARG A 31 1.19 -3.76 -1.93
N ILE A 32 1.49 -5.01 -1.62
CA ILE A 32 2.66 -5.41 -0.82
C ILE A 32 3.70 -6.00 -1.77
N ASN A 33 4.95 -5.56 -1.67
CA ASN A 33 6.07 -6.09 -2.45
C ASN A 33 7.08 -6.75 -1.51
N SER A 34 7.27 -8.06 -1.63
CA SER A 34 8.19 -8.85 -0.79
C SER A 34 9.63 -8.82 -1.27
N ASP A 35 9.84 -8.60 -2.57
CA ASP A 35 11.16 -8.82 -3.21
C ASP A 35 11.90 -7.49 -3.42
N SER A 36 11.62 -6.53 -2.55
CA SER A 36 12.20 -5.18 -2.60
C SER A 36 13.61 -5.19 -2.02
N GLY A 37 14.55 -4.50 -2.69
CA GLY A 37 15.92 -4.29 -2.21
C GLY A 37 16.31 -2.81 -2.29
N PRO A 38 17.45 -2.41 -1.70
CA PRO A 38 17.90 -1.03 -1.78
C PRO A 38 18.24 -0.66 -3.23
N HIS A 39 17.73 0.47 -3.70
CA HIS A 39 18.09 0.97 -5.03
C HIS A 39 19.51 1.55 -4.97
N ARG A 40 20.47 0.90 -5.66
CA ARG A 40 21.90 1.30 -5.69
C ARG A 40 22.32 2.12 -6.91
N ASN A 41 21.37 2.44 -7.80
CA ASN A 41 21.62 3.34 -8.92
C ASN A 41 21.48 4.81 -8.46
N PRO A 42 22.52 5.66 -8.57
CA PRO A 42 22.46 7.07 -8.15
C PRO A 42 21.38 7.91 -8.84
N GLU A 43 20.98 7.54 -10.06
CA GLU A 43 19.92 8.23 -10.81
C GLU A 43 18.51 7.84 -10.34
N SER A 44 18.38 6.91 -9.40
CA SER A 44 17.08 6.48 -8.90
C SER A 44 16.50 7.54 -7.95
N LYS A 45 15.23 7.91 -8.18
CA LYS A 45 14.42 8.67 -7.20
C LYS A 45 14.48 8.08 -5.79
N TRP A 46 14.66 6.76 -5.70
CA TRP A 46 14.66 6.00 -4.45
C TRP A 46 16.06 5.52 -4.03
N TYR A 47 17.14 6.15 -4.54
CA TYR A 47 18.51 5.75 -4.25
C TYR A 47 18.82 5.73 -2.75
N ILE A 48 19.51 4.68 -2.30
CA ILE A 48 20.00 4.53 -0.93
C ILE A 48 21.51 4.28 -0.99
N SER A 49 22.28 5.10 -0.24
CA SER A 49 23.75 5.00 -0.13
C SER A 49 24.23 3.79 0.67
#